data_AF-A0A9E4DRX2-F1
#
_entry.id   AF-A0A9E4DRX2-F1
#
_cell.length_a   1.000
_cell.length_b   1.000
_cell.length_c   1.000
_cell.angle_alpha   90.00
_cell.angle_beta   90.00
_cell.angle_gamma   90.00
#
_symmetry.space_group_name_H-M   'P 1'
#
loop_
_entity.id
_entity.type
_entity.pdbx_description
1 polymer ?
#
loop_
_entity_poly.entity_id
_entity_poly.type
_entity_poly.pdbx_seq_one_letter_code
_entity_poly.pdbx_strand_id
1 'polypeptide(L)'
;NITIAGGIDGYTSLTEEQVVDQINQSKPDFLFVALGFPRQELWLKRNIPRLHVSVFQDVGGSFDVISGYVNRAPQLFLDYHLEWLYRSLSNPQRIGRIFQLPVFVCKSLWWKFKN
;
A
#
# COMPACT_ATOMS: atom_id res chain seq x y z
N ASN A 1 23.12 2.17 9.03
CA ASN A 1 22.27 3.33 9.32
C ASN A 1 21.32 3.55 8.15
N ILE A 2 20.03 3.76 8.44
CA ILE A 2 19.03 4.13 7.43
C ILE A 2 18.98 5.67 7.42
N THR A 3 19.03 6.27 6.23
CA THR A 3 18.91 7.72 6.07
C THR A 3 17.57 8.02 5.40
N ILE A 4 16.78 8.91 6.01
CA ILE A 4 15.55 9.41 5.39
C ILE A 4 15.94 10.56 4.47
N ALA A 5 15.97 10.30 3.15
CA ALA A 5 16.37 11.28 2.14
C ALA A 5 15.34 12.41 1.94
N GLY A 6 14.07 12.15 2.27
CA GLY A 6 12.99 13.14 2.17
C GLY A 6 11.62 12.52 2.46
N GLY A 7 10.57 13.35 2.42
CA GLY A 7 9.18 12.94 2.60
C GLY A 7 8.22 13.97 2.01
N ILE A 8 7.11 13.49 1.45
CA ILE A 8 6.06 14.31 0.83
C ILE A 8 4.71 13.80 1.32
N ASP A 9 3.82 14.71 1.72
CA ASP A 9 2.45 14.36 2.12
C ASP A 9 1.64 13.86 0.91
N GLY A 10 0.87 12.77 1.09
CA GLY A 10 0.01 12.19 0.06
C GLY A 10 -1.19 13.06 -0.37
N TYR A 11 -1.48 14.13 0.37
CA TYR A 11 -2.50 15.14 0.09
C TYR A 11 -1.91 16.51 -0.25
N THR A 12 -0.66 16.53 -0.71
CA THR A 12 0.03 17.75 -1.14
C THR A 12 -0.72 18.52 -2.24
N SER A 13 -0.55 19.85 -2.25
CA SER A 13 -1.00 20.73 -3.33
C SER A 13 -0.04 20.79 -4.51
N LEU A 14 1.13 20.13 -4.41
CA LEU A 14 2.10 20.04 -5.49
C LEU A 14 1.51 19.32 -6.70
N THR A 15 1.93 19.75 -7.89
CA THR A 15 1.63 19.01 -9.12
C THR A 15 2.39 17.68 -9.14
N GLU A 16 1.93 16.72 -9.93
CA GLU A 16 2.59 15.41 -10.04
C GLU A 16 4.05 15.55 -10.52
N GLU A 17 4.33 16.51 -11.41
CA GLU A 17 5.68 16.81 -11.90
C GLU A 17 6.59 17.33 -10.77
N GLN A 18 6.09 18.26 -9.95
CA GLN A 18 6.84 18.78 -8.79
C GLN A 18 7.17 17.68 -7.78
N VAL A 19 6.24 16.73 -7.57
CA VAL A 19 6.47 15.58 -6.68
C VAL A 19 7.59 14.69 -7.24
N VAL A 20 7.56 14.37 -8.54
CA VAL A 20 8.61 13.57 -9.19
C VAL A 20 9.96 14.26 -9.11
N ASP A 21 10.01 15.56 -9.38
CA ASP A 21 11.25 16.34 -9.32
C ASP A 21 11.84 16.35 -7.91
N GLN A 22 11.01 16.56 -6.89
CA GLN A 22 11.45 16.56 -5.50
C GLN A 22 11.97 15.18 -5.07
N ILE A 23 11.31 14.10 -5.49
CA ILE A 23 11.79 12.73 -5.25
C ILE A 23 13.16 12.53 -5.91
N ASN A 24 13.31 12.86 -7.20
CA ASN A 24 14.56 12.69 -7.93
C ASN A 24 15.71 13.51 -7.34
N GLN A 25 15.43 14.73 -6.88
CA GLN A 25 16.40 15.61 -6.22
C GLN A 25 16.94 15.02 -4.91
N SER A 26 16.08 14.30 -4.16
CA SER A 26 16.50 13.62 -2.93
C SER A 26 17.36 12.37 -3.16
N LYS A 27 17.47 11.89 -4.41
CA LYS A 27 18.26 10.71 -4.83
C LYS A 27 18.05 9.48 -3.93
N PRO A 28 16.81 9.00 -3.71
CA PRO A 28 16.57 7.89 -2.82
C PRO A 28 16.87 6.55 -3.50
N ASP A 29 17.39 5.60 -2.73
CA ASP A 29 17.51 4.20 -3.17
C ASP A 29 16.14 3.49 -3.16
N PHE A 30 15.29 3.84 -2.20
CA PHE A 30 13.96 3.28 -1.96
C PHE A 30 12.89 4.38 -1.90
N LEU A 31 11.79 4.20 -2.63
CA LEU A 31 10.59 5.04 -2.54
C LEU A 31 9.43 4.23 -1.97
N PHE A 32 8.95 4.65 -0.79
CA PHE A 32 7.76 4.10 -0.16
C PHE A 32 6.54 4.96 -0.49
N VAL A 33 5.48 4.35 -1.04
CA VAL A 33 4.26 5.07 -1.45
C VAL A 33 3.08 4.64 -0.57
N ALA A 34 2.50 5.61 0.13
CA ALA A 34 1.44 5.42 1.12
C ALA A 34 0.10 6.10 0.71
N LEU A 35 -0.21 6.15 -0.58
CA LEU A 35 -1.43 6.81 -1.09
C LEU A 35 -2.69 5.94 -0.97
N GLY A 36 -2.52 4.66 -0.63
CA GLY A 36 -3.58 3.68 -0.53
C GLY A 36 -4.05 3.15 -1.89
N PHE A 37 -4.69 1.98 -1.85
CA PHE A 37 -5.25 1.33 -3.03
C PHE A 37 -6.53 2.05 -3.51
N PRO A 38 -6.70 2.29 -4.83
CA PRO A 38 -5.81 1.94 -5.95
C PRO A 38 -4.87 3.08 -6.38
N ARG A 39 -4.82 4.18 -5.62
CA ARG A 39 -4.13 5.42 -6.04
C ARG A 39 -2.64 5.23 -6.14
N GLN A 40 -2.02 4.50 -5.20
CA GLN A 40 -0.58 4.26 -5.17
C GLN A 40 -0.10 3.47 -6.41
N GLU A 41 -0.81 2.39 -6.78
CA GLU A 41 -0.43 1.54 -7.90
C GLU A 41 -0.58 2.31 -9.23
N LEU A 42 -1.67 3.08 -9.35
CA LEU A 42 -1.93 3.91 -10.52
C LEU A 42 -0.92 5.05 -10.65
N TRP A 43 -0.53 5.66 -9.53
CA TRP A 43 0.47 6.73 -9.51
C TRP A 43 1.85 6.19 -9.89
N LEU A 44 2.29 5.09 -9.27
CA LEU A 44 3.56 4.43 -9.61
C LEU A 44 3.59 4.01 -11.08
N LYS A 45 2.51 3.38 -11.59
CA LYS A 45 2.44 2.98 -13.00
C LYS A 45 2.67 4.14 -13.98
N ARG A 46 2.24 5.36 -13.63
CA ARG A 46 2.40 6.57 -14.46
C ARG A 46 3.77 7.26 -14.28
N ASN A 47 4.43 7.06 -13.14
CA ASN A 47 5.60 7.85 -12.74
C ASN A 47 6.91 7.05 -12.67
N ILE A 48 6.87 5.73 -12.56
CA ILE A 48 8.08 4.88 -12.58
C ILE A 48 9.04 5.23 -13.73
N PRO A 49 8.59 5.46 -14.99
CA PRO A 49 9.50 5.81 -16.08
C PRO A 49 10.24 7.15 -15.89
N ARG A 50 9.75 8.02 -15.00
CA ARG A 50 10.28 9.36 -14.71
C ARG A 50 11.06 9.42 -13.39
N LEU A 51 11.07 8.35 -12.60
CA LEU A 51 11.65 8.31 -11.26
C LEU A 51 13.05 7.66 -11.28
N HIS A 52 14.03 8.35 -10.70
CA HIS A 52 15.40 7.87 -10.53
C HIS A 52 15.57 7.13 -9.20
N VAL A 53 14.82 6.03 -9.04
CA VAL A 53 14.78 5.23 -7.80
C VAL A 53 14.99 3.76 -8.15
N SER A 54 15.76 3.04 -7.33
CA SER A 54 16.04 1.62 -7.58
C SER A 54 14.89 0.70 -7.14
N VAL A 55 14.23 1.01 -6.01
CA VAL A 55 13.16 0.17 -5.46
C VAL A 55 11.92 0.99 -5.14
N PHE A 56 10.77 0.52 -5.61
CA PHE A 56 9.45 1.09 -5.32
C PHE A 56 8.69 0.13 -4.43
N GLN A 57 8.16 0.61 -3.31
CA GLN A 57 7.37 -0.19 -2.38
C GLN A 57 6.08 0.52 -2.01
N ASP A 58 4.98 -0.07 -2.44
CA ASP A 58 3.66 0.29 -1.93
C ASP A 58 3.52 -0.16 -0.48
N VAL A 59 3.15 0.77 0.41
CA VAL A 59 2.99 0.48 1.85
C VAL A 59 1.57 0.70 2.34
N GLY A 60 0.69 1.31 1.53
CA GLY A 60 -0.68 1.62 1.93
C GLY A 60 -0.72 2.35 3.29
N GLY A 61 -1.62 1.91 4.17
CA GLY A 61 -1.76 2.48 5.52
C GLY A 61 -0.72 2.01 6.54
N SER A 62 0.45 1.50 6.13
CA SER A 62 1.48 1.06 7.09
C SER A 62 2.06 2.24 7.87
N PHE A 63 2.21 3.41 7.24
CA PHE A 63 2.66 4.62 7.93
C PHE A 63 1.67 5.10 8.99
N ASP A 64 0.35 4.95 8.77
CA ASP A 64 -0.67 5.26 9.79
C ASP A 64 -0.51 4.41 11.06
N VAL A 65 -0.03 3.18 10.89
CA VAL A 65 0.20 2.26 12.00
C VAL A 65 1.50 2.61 12.72
N ILE A 66 2.56 2.88 11.97
CA ILE A 66 3.87 3.24 12.51
C ILE A 66 3.79 4.60 13.25
N SER A 67 2.99 5.54 12.76
CA SER A 67 2.77 6.84 13.40
C SER A 67 1.87 6.77 14.64
N GLY A 68 1.21 5.62 14.89
CA GLY A 68 0.24 5.46 15.96
C GLY A 68 -1.13 6.07 15.68
N TYR A 69 -1.36 6.62 14.47
CA TYR A 69 -2.66 7.16 14.07
C TYR A 69 -3.75 6.08 13.97
N VAL A 70 -3.38 4.88 13.50
CA VAL A 70 -4.27 3.72 13.44
C VAL A 70 -3.78 2.64 14.39
N ASN A 71 -4.64 2.26 15.32
CA ASN A 71 -4.38 1.15 16.24
C ASN A 71 -4.27 -0.18 15.50
N ARG A 72 -3.34 -1.04 15.96
CA ARG A 72 -3.27 -2.44 15.52
C ARG A 72 -4.54 -3.20 15.93
N ALA A 73 -4.79 -4.32 15.26
CA ALA A 73 -5.82 -5.26 15.71
C ALA A 73 -5.49 -5.80 17.12
N PRO A 74 -6.51 -6.24 17.90
CA PRO A 74 -6.28 -6.90 19.19
C PRO A 74 -5.35 -8.10 19.08
N GLN A 75 -4.62 -8.42 20.16
CA GLN A 75 -3.57 -9.45 20.18
C GLN A 75 -4.03 -10.80 19.60
N LEU A 76 -5.24 -11.23 19.94
CA LEU A 76 -5.83 -12.47 19.39
C LEU A 76 -5.82 -12.50 17.85
N PHE A 77 -6.16 -11.39 17.18
CA PHE A 77 -6.12 -11.34 15.71
C PHE A 77 -4.70 -11.31 15.17
N LEU A 78 -3.75 -10.71 15.90
CA LEU A 78 -2.34 -10.70 15.50
C LEU A 78 -1.72 -12.10 15.60
N ASP A 79 -2.00 -12.82 16.70
CA ASP A 79 -1.49 -14.17 16.97
C ASP A 79 -1.94 -15.18 15.90
N TYR A 80 -3.15 -15.01 15.37
CA TYR A 80 -3.68 -15.84 14.28
C TYR A 80 -3.39 -15.28 12.86
N HIS A 81 -2.63 -14.19 12.74
CA HIS A 81 -2.38 -13.50 11.46
C HIS A 81 -3.67 -13.03 10.74
N LEU A 82 -4.72 -12.73 11.51
CA LEU A 82 -6.05 -12.30 11.06
C LEU A 82 -6.26 -10.77 11.13
N GLU A 83 -5.20 -9.98 11.25
CA GLU A 83 -5.31 -8.51 11.27
C GLU A 83 -6.00 -7.96 10.00
N TRP A 84 -5.74 -8.57 8.83
CA TRP A 84 -6.43 -8.22 7.59
C TRP A 84 -7.95 -8.40 7.70
N LEU A 85 -8.39 -9.48 8.38
CA LEU A 85 -9.80 -9.80 8.56
C LEU A 85 -10.44 -8.81 9.52
N TYR A 86 -9.78 -8.55 10.66
CA TYR A 86 -10.21 -7.53 11.61
C TYR A 86 -10.42 -6.17 10.91
N ARG A 87 -9.40 -5.67 10.20
CA ARG A 87 -9.47 -4.38 9.49
C ARG A 87 -10.56 -4.34 8.42
N SER A 88 -10.84 -5.47 7.77
CA SER A 88 -11.85 -5.55 6.72
C SER A 88 -13.26 -5.57 7.31
N LEU A 89 -13.46 -6.21 8.46
CA LEU A 89 -14.74 -6.23 9.18
C LEU A 89 -15.02 -4.91 9.92
N SER A 90 -13.99 -4.26 10.47
CA SER A 90 -14.13 -2.98 11.18
C SER A 90 -14.47 -1.80 10.28
N ASN A 91 -14.31 -1.92 8.96
CA ASN A 91 -14.64 -0.86 8.00
C ASN A 91 -15.72 -1.35 7.01
N PRO A 92 -16.99 -0.92 7.15
CA PRO A 92 -18.09 -1.36 6.30
C PRO A 92 -17.85 -1.13 4.80
N GLN A 93 -17.14 -0.06 4.44
CA GLN A 93 -16.83 0.26 3.03
C GLN A 93 -15.87 -0.75 2.40
N ARG A 94 -15.12 -1.51 3.21
CA ARG A 94 -14.11 -2.48 2.74
C ARG A 94 -14.62 -3.92 2.69
N ILE A 95 -15.83 -4.21 3.17
CA ILE A 95 -16.42 -5.57 3.20
C ILE A 95 -16.48 -6.19 1.79
N GLY A 96 -16.71 -5.38 0.75
CA GLY A 96 -16.69 -5.81 -0.65
C GLY A 96 -15.39 -6.54 -1.06
N ARG A 97 -14.26 -6.21 -0.42
CA ARG A 97 -12.96 -6.86 -0.68
C ARG A 97 -12.91 -8.29 -0.15
N ILE A 98 -13.62 -8.58 0.95
CA ILE A 98 -13.67 -9.93 1.54
C ILE A 98 -14.32 -10.91 0.57
N PHE A 99 -15.37 -10.49 -0.15
CA PHE A 99 -16.04 -11.34 -1.13
C PHE A 99 -15.16 -11.76 -2.31
N GLN A 100 -14.07 -11.05 -2.59
CA GLN A 100 -13.11 -11.46 -3.62
C GLN A 100 -12.31 -12.71 -3.21
N LEU A 101 -12.17 -12.99 -1.91
CA LEU A 101 -11.42 -14.15 -1.42
C LEU A 101 -12.13 -15.48 -1.76
N PRO A 102 -13.43 -15.68 -1.46
CA PRO A 102 -14.16 -16.86 -1.93
C PRO A 102 -14.13 -17.02 -3.45
N VAL A 103 -14.32 -15.92 -4.19
CA VAL A 103 -14.27 -15.94 -5.67
C VAL A 103 -12.90 -16.42 -6.16
N PHE A 104 -11.81 -15.92 -5.57
CA PHE A 104 -10.46 -16.33 -5.90
C PHE A 104 -10.22 -17.82 -5.58
N VAL A 105 -10.63 -18.29 -4.41
CA VAL A 105 -10.48 -19.70 -4.00
C VAL A 105 -11.25 -20.61 -4.95
N CYS A 106 -12.51 -20.31 -5.26
CA CYS A 106 -13.31 -21.08 -6.22
C CYS A 106 -12.65 -21.13 -7.60
N LYS A 107 -12.16 -20.00 -8.12
CA LYS A 107 -11.46 -19.94 -9.41
C LYS A 107 -10.16 -20.74 -9.40
N SER A 108 -9.38 -20.65 -8.31
CA SER A 108 -8.12 -21.37 -8.15
C SER A 108 -8.34 -22.89 -8.08
N LEU A 109 -9.32 -23.34 -7.30
CA LEU A 109 -9.70 -24.74 -7.21
C LEU A 109 -10.22 -25.26 -8.56
N TRP A 110 -11.10 -24.51 -9.22
CA TRP A 110 -11.62 -24.88 -10.54
C TRP A 110 -10.50 -25.02 -11.58
N TRP A 111 -9.52 -24.10 -11.58
CA TRP A 111 -8.35 -24.19 -12.45
C TRP A 111 -7.52 -25.46 -12.16
N LYS A 112 -7.33 -25.80 -10.88
CA LYS A 112 -6.62 -27.02 -10.46
C LYS A 112 -7.34 -28.33 -10.85
N PHE A 113 -8.67 -28.33 -10.95
CA PHE A 113 -9.43 -29.52 -11.34
C PHE A 113 -9.63 -29.64 -12.86
N LYS A 114 -9.45 -28.55 -13.61
CA LYS A 114 -9.59 -28.51 -15.07
C LYS A 114 -8.27 -28.81 -15.81
N ASN A 115 -7.13 -28.57 -15.16
CA ASN A 115 -5.78 -28.90 -15.63
C ASN A 115 -5.19 -30.03 -14.77
#